data_AF-A0A524FYB3-F1
#
_entry.id   AF-A0A524FYB3-F1
#
_cell.length_a   1.000
_cell.length_b   1.000
_cell.length_c   1.000
_cell.angle_alpha   90.00
_cell.angle_beta   90.00
_cell.angle_gamma   90.00
#
_symmetry.space_group_name_H-M   'P 1'
#
loop_
_entity.id
_entity.type
_entity.pdbx_description
1 polymer ?
#
loop_
_entity_poly.entity_id
_entity_poly.type
_entity_poly.pdbx_seq_one_letter_code
_entity_poly.pdbx_strand_id
1 'polypeptide(L)'
;MGFRNLLLLKQKEYRIYLILIIWLLVGFTLFQFEVLYIAGYIVFFPLIVITFILFLISIFSFKTLRDMSRKRIIISFIIFILLILLFINFFFALVVVLFFLAIISYILITTVFTMYYFYVLGVKIDNYLYKLPSSLKNFERWCFFLGGTILSIILLIGATIISEVITGGTRENVGFNTAVVAIIIVIIITFFGIIGALHSRHGRLYAWMGIFFVWVAIYSIYLMISIIYSRVATGGTSTTSIPVQILLYLFSLFLLLNTIGGLIAEKAEVLKAKLRIFSSDTILIWLIFSVASFEFGAYGIQTAEIELFRYIVVYVLFIPLLIIMTYYGIRNYSKISKERSILNLEKEAKREGVIEATQKICRECGAVNNETNNYCDKCGAQLN
;
A
#
# COMPACT_ATOMS: atom_id res chain seq x y z
N MET A 1 1.54 -9.46 -7.84
CA MET A 1 0.27 -9.96 -7.28
C MET A 1 -0.85 -8.94 -7.46
N GLY A 2 -0.70 -7.67 -7.05
CA GLY A 2 -1.72 -6.62 -7.25
C GLY A 2 -2.27 -6.55 -8.68
N PHE A 3 -1.41 -6.36 -9.68
CA PHE A 3 -1.85 -6.28 -11.09
C PHE A 3 -2.50 -7.57 -11.64
N ARG A 4 -2.03 -8.75 -11.21
CA ARG A 4 -2.63 -10.02 -11.65
C ARG A 4 -4.07 -10.16 -11.13
N ASN A 5 -4.32 -9.64 -9.94
CA ASN A 5 -5.64 -9.66 -9.32
C ASN A 5 -6.60 -8.63 -9.93
N LEU A 6 -6.10 -7.61 -10.64
CA LEU A 6 -6.97 -6.70 -11.41
C LEU A 6 -7.72 -7.44 -12.52
N LEU A 7 -7.23 -8.59 -12.99
CA LEU A 7 -7.96 -9.43 -13.96
C LEU A 7 -9.29 -9.94 -13.39
N LEU A 8 -9.44 -10.04 -12.06
CA LEU A 8 -10.70 -10.42 -11.42
C LEU A 8 -11.81 -9.40 -11.70
N LEU A 9 -11.47 -8.13 -11.96
CA LEU A 9 -12.45 -7.10 -12.32
C LEU A 9 -13.21 -7.40 -13.62
N LYS A 10 -12.66 -8.26 -14.49
CA LYS A 10 -13.35 -8.68 -15.73
C LYS A 10 -14.51 -9.65 -15.47
N GLN A 11 -14.57 -10.28 -14.29
CA GLN A 11 -15.64 -11.21 -13.94
C GLN A 11 -16.96 -10.47 -13.78
N LYS A 12 -18.08 -11.16 -14.05
CA LYS A 12 -19.43 -10.58 -14.08
C LYS A 12 -19.82 -9.91 -12.74
N GLU A 13 -19.35 -10.48 -11.64
CA GLU A 13 -19.59 -10.02 -10.27
C GLU A 13 -18.94 -8.67 -9.96
N TYR A 14 -17.81 -8.34 -10.60
CA TYR A 14 -17.04 -7.12 -10.33
C TYR A 14 -17.26 -6.00 -11.35
N ARG A 15 -18.20 -6.15 -12.29
CA ARG A 15 -18.43 -5.19 -13.38
C ARG A 15 -18.72 -3.77 -12.90
N ILE A 16 -19.46 -3.61 -11.80
CA ILE A 16 -19.77 -2.29 -11.23
C ILE A 16 -18.46 -1.60 -10.80
N TYR A 17 -17.58 -2.33 -10.10
CA TYR A 17 -16.28 -1.80 -9.70
C TYR A 17 -15.39 -1.50 -10.90
N LEU A 18 -15.39 -2.36 -11.92
CA LEU A 18 -14.63 -2.09 -13.14
C LEU A 18 -15.05 -0.78 -13.80
N ILE A 19 -16.36 -0.51 -13.91
CA ILE A 19 -16.88 0.74 -14.46
C ILE A 19 -16.43 1.93 -13.61
N LEU A 20 -16.58 1.84 -12.28
CA LEU A 20 -16.18 2.92 -11.36
C LEU A 20 -14.66 3.17 -11.41
N ILE A 21 -13.85 2.12 -11.55
CA ILE A 21 -12.39 2.25 -11.64
C ILE A 21 -11.99 2.86 -12.99
N ILE A 22 -12.58 2.42 -14.11
CA ILE A 22 -12.31 3.05 -15.42
C ILE A 22 -12.68 4.52 -15.38
N TRP A 23 -13.84 4.86 -14.80
CA TRP A 23 -14.27 6.24 -14.62
C TRP A 23 -13.27 7.02 -13.77
N LEU A 24 -12.84 6.47 -12.64
CA LEU A 24 -11.81 7.05 -11.78
C LEU A 24 -10.52 7.33 -12.56
N LEU A 25 -10.05 6.38 -13.37
CA LEU A 25 -8.83 6.53 -14.15
C LEU A 25 -8.95 7.62 -15.22
N VAL A 26 -10.09 7.69 -15.93
CA VAL A 26 -10.35 8.75 -16.92
C VAL A 26 -10.31 10.11 -16.25
N GLY A 27 -11.03 10.27 -15.13
CA GLY A 27 -10.99 11.51 -14.35
C GLY A 27 -9.57 11.84 -13.92
N PHE A 28 -8.86 10.88 -13.32
CA PHE A 28 -7.50 11.04 -12.81
C PHE A 28 -6.54 11.55 -13.88
N THR A 29 -6.59 10.98 -15.09
CA THR A 29 -5.79 11.44 -16.23
C THR A 29 -6.17 12.86 -16.64
N LEU A 30 -7.46 13.20 -16.70
CA LEU A 30 -7.90 14.54 -17.09
C LEU A 30 -7.46 15.63 -16.12
N PHE A 31 -7.47 15.37 -14.81
CA PHE A 31 -6.97 16.33 -13.83
C PHE A 31 -5.45 16.50 -13.87
N GLN A 32 -4.69 15.41 -14.06
CA GLN A 32 -3.23 15.51 -14.01
C GLN A 32 -2.61 16.33 -15.15
N PHE A 33 -3.19 16.30 -16.35
CA PHE A 33 -2.61 17.01 -17.49
C PHE A 33 -3.15 18.42 -17.69
N GLU A 34 -4.06 18.90 -16.85
CA GLU A 34 -4.66 20.25 -16.86
C GLU A 34 -5.30 20.72 -18.19
N VAL A 35 -5.20 19.94 -19.27
CA VAL A 35 -5.66 20.30 -20.63
C VAL A 35 -7.15 20.61 -20.67
N LEU A 36 -7.94 20.00 -19.77
CA LEU A 36 -9.38 20.20 -19.67
C LEU A 36 -9.85 20.11 -18.20
N TYR A 37 -9.39 21.04 -17.36
CA TYR A 37 -9.80 21.14 -15.96
C TYR A 37 -11.33 21.01 -15.77
N ILE A 38 -12.11 21.71 -16.60
CA ILE A 38 -13.59 21.66 -16.60
C ILE A 38 -14.10 20.25 -16.92
N ALA A 39 -13.48 19.53 -17.87
CA ALA A 39 -13.86 18.15 -18.17
C ALA A 39 -13.54 17.22 -16.99
N GLY A 40 -12.42 17.45 -16.29
CA GLY A 40 -12.10 16.76 -15.05
C GLY A 40 -13.20 16.90 -14.00
N TYR A 41 -13.77 18.10 -13.79
CA TYR A 41 -14.90 18.32 -12.89
C TYR A 41 -16.15 17.56 -13.29
N ILE A 42 -16.52 17.66 -14.58
CA ILE A 42 -17.71 17.02 -15.14
C ILE A 42 -17.61 15.49 -14.97
N VAL A 43 -16.40 14.94 -15.03
CA VAL A 43 -16.14 13.52 -14.86
C VAL A 43 -16.09 13.12 -13.37
N PHE A 44 -15.37 13.84 -12.51
CA PHE A 44 -15.17 13.45 -11.10
C PHE A 44 -16.36 13.73 -10.20
N PHE A 45 -17.05 14.86 -10.37
CA PHE A 45 -18.14 15.23 -9.46
C PHE A 45 -19.27 14.18 -9.43
N PRO A 46 -19.78 13.69 -10.58
CA PRO A 46 -20.77 12.61 -10.57
C PRO A 46 -20.22 11.31 -9.96
N LEU A 47 -18.94 11.00 -10.18
CA LEU A 47 -18.30 9.83 -9.61
C LEU A 47 -18.26 9.89 -8.07
N ILE A 48 -17.92 11.05 -7.50
CA ILE A 48 -17.92 11.29 -6.04
C ILE A 48 -19.33 11.09 -5.48
N VAL A 49 -20.34 11.71 -6.10
CA VAL A 49 -21.74 11.59 -5.65
C VAL A 49 -22.21 10.13 -5.73
N ILE A 50 -21.97 9.44 -6.83
CA ILE A 50 -22.38 8.04 -7.01
C ILE A 50 -21.66 7.14 -6.00
N THR A 51 -20.35 7.29 -5.83
CA THR A 51 -19.57 6.47 -4.90
C THR A 51 -19.91 6.73 -3.45
N PHE A 52 -20.23 7.98 -3.09
CA PHE A 52 -20.78 8.34 -1.79
C PHE A 52 -22.11 7.64 -1.51
N ILE A 53 -23.07 7.70 -2.46
CA ILE A 53 -24.36 7.06 -2.29
C ILE A 53 -24.21 5.54 -2.20
N LEU A 54 -23.39 4.93 -3.06
CA LEU A 54 -23.10 3.50 -3.02
C LEU A 54 -22.41 3.07 -1.72
N PHE A 55 -21.52 3.91 -1.17
CA PHE A 55 -20.88 3.68 0.12
C PHE A 55 -21.91 3.65 1.24
N LEU A 56 -22.82 4.62 1.28
CA LEU A 56 -23.86 4.69 2.30
C LEU A 56 -24.86 3.54 2.17
N ILE A 57 -25.27 3.17 0.96
CA ILE A 57 -26.06 1.95 0.72
C ILE A 57 -25.34 0.71 1.24
N SER A 58 -24.03 0.59 0.99
CA SER A 58 -23.22 -0.55 1.42
C SER A 58 -23.12 -0.65 2.95
N ILE A 59 -22.95 0.48 3.64
CA ILE A 59 -22.92 0.53 5.11
C ILE A 59 -24.30 0.18 5.69
N PHE A 60 -25.36 0.86 5.25
CA PHE A 60 -26.67 0.73 5.88
C PHE A 60 -27.40 -0.57 5.52
N SER A 61 -27.16 -1.14 4.34
CA SER A 61 -27.82 -2.38 3.95
C SER A 61 -27.14 -3.64 4.48
N PHE A 62 -25.91 -3.55 5.03
CA PHE A 62 -25.07 -4.69 5.46
C PHE A 62 -24.94 -5.83 4.42
N LYS A 63 -25.28 -5.56 3.15
CA LYS A 63 -25.23 -6.52 2.04
C LYS A 63 -24.14 -6.11 1.06
N THR A 64 -23.45 -7.10 0.53
CA THR A 64 -22.52 -7.00 -0.59
C THR A 64 -23.26 -6.44 -1.80
N LEU A 65 -22.70 -5.40 -2.42
CA LEU A 65 -23.31 -4.74 -3.58
C LEU A 65 -23.34 -5.67 -4.80
N ARG A 66 -22.45 -6.66 -4.82
CA ARG A 66 -22.43 -7.76 -5.80
C ARG A 66 -23.74 -8.55 -5.85
N ASP A 67 -24.40 -8.71 -4.70
CA ASP A 67 -25.59 -9.55 -4.57
C ASP A 67 -26.90 -8.76 -4.66
N MET A 68 -26.80 -7.44 -4.85
CA MET A 68 -27.98 -6.60 -5.01
C MET A 68 -28.50 -6.63 -6.45
N SER A 69 -29.81 -6.84 -6.59
CA SER A 69 -30.45 -6.69 -7.89
C SER A 69 -30.42 -5.22 -8.35
N ARG A 70 -30.26 -4.99 -9.65
CA ARG A 70 -30.22 -3.63 -10.23
C ARG A 70 -31.42 -2.78 -9.82
N LYS A 71 -32.61 -3.38 -9.75
CA LYS A 71 -33.84 -2.71 -9.29
C LYS A 71 -33.71 -2.20 -7.85
N ARG A 72 -33.12 -2.99 -6.94
CA ARG A 72 -32.90 -2.59 -5.55
C ARG A 72 -31.90 -1.45 -5.44
N ILE A 73 -30.81 -1.48 -6.23
CA ILE A 73 -29.83 -0.39 -6.27
C ILE A 73 -30.52 0.94 -6.69
N ILE A 74 -31.33 0.91 -7.75
CA ILE A 74 -32.04 2.10 -8.24
C ILE A 74 -33.03 2.62 -7.19
N ILE A 75 -33.82 1.74 -6.57
CA ILE A 75 -34.78 2.13 -5.52
C ILE A 75 -34.04 2.75 -4.33
N SER A 76 -32.97 2.10 -3.86
CA SER A 76 -32.13 2.62 -2.77
C SER A 76 -31.53 3.98 -3.13
N PHE A 77 -31.12 4.18 -4.38
CA PHE A 77 -30.59 5.46 -4.87
C PHE A 77 -31.65 6.58 -4.83
N ILE A 78 -32.88 6.30 -5.28
CA ILE A 78 -33.99 7.28 -5.24
C ILE A 78 -34.34 7.66 -3.79
N ILE A 79 -34.45 6.66 -2.89
CA ILE A 79 -34.70 6.90 -1.46
C ILE A 79 -33.58 7.74 -0.87
N PHE A 80 -32.34 7.46 -1.24
CA PHE A 80 -31.18 8.19 -0.73
C PHE A 80 -31.16 9.65 -1.19
N ILE A 81 -31.50 9.93 -2.46
CA ILE A 81 -31.67 11.30 -2.96
C ILE A 81 -32.75 12.04 -2.18
N LEU A 82 -33.90 11.41 -1.94
CA LEU A 82 -34.97 12.02 -1.15
C LEU A 82 -34.51 12.35 0.27
N LEU A 83 -33.75 11.45 0.91
CA LEU A 83 -33.16 11.70 2.22
C LEU A 83 -32.15 12.85 2.21
N ILE A 84 -31.31 12.96 1.17
CA ILE A 84 -30.38 14.09 1.01
C ILE A 84 -31.15 15.41 0.93
N LEU A 85 -32.24 15.46 0.15
CA LEU A 85 -33.05 16.67 0.01
C LEU A 85 -33.73 17.09 1.33
N LEU A 86 -34.23 16.12 2.11
CA LEU A 86 -34.88 16.38 3.39
C LEU A 86 -33.90 16.86 4.48
N PHE A 87 -32.64 16.42 4.43
CA PHE A 87 -31.63 16.69 5.45
C PHE A 87 -30.39 17.41 4.87
N ILE A 88 -30.58 18.34 3.95
CA ILE A 88 -29.50 18.92 3.12
C ILE A 88 -28.33 19.49 3.95
N ASN A 89 -28.62 20.20 5.04
CA ASN A 89 -27.58 20.79 5.90
C ASN A 89 -26.79 19.73 6.66
N PHE A 90 -27.47 18.68 7.15
CA PHE A 90 -26.83 17.56 7.82
C PHE A 90 -25.96 16.76 6.85
N PHE A 91 -26.48 16.49 5.64
CA PHE A 91 -25.73 15.80 4.60
C PHE A 91 -24.54 16.61 4.11
N PHE A 92 -24.65 17.93 4.00
CA PHE A 92 -23.52 18.78 3.64
C PHE A 92 -22.39 18.68 4.69
N ALA A 93 -22.72 18.82 5.97
CA ALA A 93 -21.73 18.63 7.05
C ALA A 93 -21.12 17.22 7.04
N LEU A 94 -21.94 16.18 6.84
CA LEU A 94 -21.50 14.80 6.74
C LEU A 94 -20.57 14.59 5.54
N VAL A 95 -20.89 15.16 4.38
CA VAL A 95 -20.05 15.10 3.17
C VAL A 95 -18.70 15.76 3.43
N VAL A 96 -18.67 16.94 4.06
CA VAL A 96 -17.40 17.62 4.40
C VAL A 96 -16.55 16.77 5.34
N VAL A 97 -17.14 16.22 6.41
CA VAL A 97 -16.41 15.33 7.34
C VAL A 97 -15.88 14.08 6.62
N LEU A 98 -16.75 13.43 5.84
CA LEU A 98 -16.36 12.24 5.09
C LEU A 98 -15.33 12.55 4.01
N PHE A 99 -15.35 13.73 3.41
CA PHE A 99 -14.37 14.18 2.43
C PHE A 99 -12.96 14.27 3.05
N PHE A 100 -12.82 14.93 4.21
CA PHE A 100 -11.55 14.95 4.93
C PHE A 100 -11.11 13.55 5.39
N LEU A 101 -12.05 12.75 5.90
CA LEU A 101 -11.76 11.36 6.28
C LEU A 101 -11.30 10.54 5.08
N ALA A 102 -11.86 10.79 3.89
CA ALA A 102 -11.54 10.09 2.67
C ALA A 102 -10.14 10.47 2.16
N ILE A 103 -9.73 11.74 2.27
CA ILE A 103 -8.36 12.18 2.01
C ILE A 103 -7.37 11.40 2.89
N ILE A 104 -7.60 11.37 4.21
CA ILE A 104 -6.73 10.65 5.15
C ILE A 104 -6.76 9.14 4.87
N SER A 105 -7.93 8.59 4.58
CA SER A 105 -8.11 7.16 4.28
C SER A 105 -7.35 6.75 3.02
N TYR A 106 -7.40 7.55 1.95
CA TYR A 106 -6.65 7.29 0.74
C TYR A 106 -5.16 7.16 1.02
N ILE A 107 -4.61 8.11 1.80
CA ILE A 107 -3.20 8.14 2.19
C ILE A 107 -2.83 6.87 2.97
N LEU A 108 -3.61 6.55 4.01
CA LEU A 108 -3.35 5.39 4.87
C LEU A 108 -3.46 4.09 4.08
N ILE A 109 -4.52 3.92 3.29
CA ILE A 109 -4.77 2.69 2.54
C ILE A 109 -3.68 2.51 1.47
N THR A 110 -3.39 3.51 0.64
CA THR A 110 -2.38 3.36 -0.43
C THR A 110 -0.99 3.09 0.12
N THR A 111 -0.58 3.83 1.16
CA THR A 111 0.72 3.67 1.80
C THR A 111 0.86 2.28 2.42
N VAL A 112 -0.11 1.85 3.23
CA VAL A 112 -0.06 0.55 3.93
C VAL A 112 -0.08 -0.61 2.94
N PHE A 113 -0.98 -0.60 1.94
CA PHE A 113 -1.08 -1.68 0.98
C PHE A 113 0.16 -1.77 0.09
N THR A 114 0.74 -0.63 -0.28
CA THR A 114 1.97 -0.62 -1.07
C THR A 114 3.18 -1.09 -0.25
N MET A 115 3.35 -0.61 0.99
CA MET A 115 4.36 -1.14 1.92
C MET A 115 4.24 -2.65 2.09
N TYR A 116 3.02 -3.14 2.34
CA TYR A 116 2.78 -4.56 2.51
C TYR A 116 3.06 -5.36 1.24
N TYR A 117 2.77 -4.81 0.06
CA TYR A 117 3.11 -5.43 -1.22
C TYR A 117 4.62 -5.63 -1.36
N PHE A 118 5.42 -4.60 -1.07
CA PHE A 118 6.89 -4.69 -1.16
C PHE A 118 7.50 -5.56 -0.07
N TYR A 119 6.89 -5.61 1.12
CA TYR A 119 7.24 -6.61 2.13
C TYR A 119 7.06 -8.04 1.57
N VAL A 120 5.89 -8.37 1.03
CA VAL A 120 5.61 -9.71 0.48
C VAL A 120 6.52 -10.03 -0.71
N LEU A 121 6.78 -9.05 -1.58
CA LEU A 121 7.72 -9.19 -2.69
C LEU A 121 9.13 -9.49 -2.18
N GLY A 122 9.61 -8.75 -1.18
CA GLY A 122 10.89 -8.97 -0.53
C GLY A 122 11.00 -10.36 0.08
N VAL A 123 9.95 -10.82 0.78
CA VAL A 123 9.91 -12.18 1.35
C VAL A 123 9.94 -13.25 0.25
N LYS A 124 9.25 -13.03 -0.87
CA LYS A 124 9.28 -13.95 -2.01
C LYS A 124 10.68 -14.05 -2.64
N ILE A 125 11.36 -12.92 -2.78
CA ILE A 125 12.74 -12.89 -3.29
C ILE A 125 13.68 -13.58 -2.29
N ASP A 126 13.56 -13.28 -0.99
CA ASP A 126 14.34 -13.96 0.05
C ASP A 126 14.11 -15.48 0.05
N ASN A 127 12.86 -15.93 -0.13
CA ASN A 127 12.54 -17.35 -0.29
C ASN A 127 13.22 -17.98 -1.52
N TYR A 128 13.34 -17.24 -2.62
CA TYR A 128 14.06 -17.70 -3.81
C TYR A 128 15.57 -17.80 -3.53
N LEU A 129 16.16 -16.75 -2.94
CA LEU A 129 17.58 -16.73 -2.56
C LEU A 129 17.93 -17.83 -1.54
N TYR A 130 16.98 -18.18 -0.66
CA TYR A 130 17.19 -19.25 0.32
C TYR A 130 17.35 -20.64 -0.29
N LYS A 131 16.83 -20.85 -1.51
CA LYS A 131 16.91 -22.13 -2.25
C LYS A 131 18.20 -22.28 -3.06
N LEU A 132 19.04 -21.24 -3.12
CA LEU A 132 20.32 -21.29 -3.81
C LEU A 132 21.31 -22.24 -3.10
N PRO A 133 22.37 -22.70 -3.79
CA PRO A 133 23.45 -23.49 -3.19
C PRO A 133 24.04 -22.82 -1.94
N SER A 134 24.48 -23.62 -0.96
CA SER A 134 24.90 -23.15 0.36
C SER A 134 25.98 -22.06 0.35
N SER A 135 26.91 -22.12 -0.62
CA SER A 135 27.98 -21.14 -0.82
C SER A 135 27.45 -19.77 -1.26
N LEU A 136 26.48 -19.73 -2.18
CA LEU A 136 25.91 -18.49 -2.73
C LEU A 136 24.79 -17.93 -1.86
N LYS A 137 24.04 -18.79 -1.18
CA LYS A 137 22.86 -18.43 -0.39
C LYS A 137 23.11 -17.31 0.61
N ASN A 138 24.17 -17.40 1.40
CA ASN A 138 24.44 -16.40 2.44
C ASN A 138 24.99 -15.10 1.85
N PHE A 139 25.87 -15.21 0.85
CA PHE A 139 26.44 -14.06 0.17
C PHE A 139 25.35 -13.22 -0.52
N GLU A 140 24.54 -13.83 -1.37
CA GLU A 140 23.47 -13.15 -2.11
C GLU A 140 22.47 -12.48 -1.16
N ARG A 141 22.04 -13.19 -0.10
CA ARG A 141 21.10 -12.62 0.87
C ARG A 141 21.69 -11.41 1.61
N TRP A 142 22.99 -11.42 1.89
CA TRP A 142 23.69 -10.27 2.48
C TRP A 142 23.81 -9.11 1.48
N CYS A 143 24.10 -9.40 0.21
CA CYS A 143 24.12 -8.40 -0.86
C CYS A 143 22.77 -7.71 -1.01
N PHE A 144 21.65 -8.46 -1.02
CA PHE A 144 20.32 -7.87 -1.07
C PHE A 144 19.99 -7.04 0.18
N PHE A 145 20.39 -7.50 1.36
CA PHE A 145 20.16 -6.78 2.62
C PHE A 145 20.98 -5.48 2.72
N LEU A 146 22.31 -5.59 2.69
CA LEU A 146 23.22 -4.46 2.84
C LEU A 146 23.16 -3.54 1.61
N GLY A 147 23.19 -4.13 0.41
CA GLY A 147 23.11 -3.37 -0.83
C GLY A 147 21.80 -2.58 -0.92
N GLY A 148 20.66 -3.20 -0.58
CA GLY A 148 19.39 -2.49 -0.53
C GLY A 148 19.37 -1.37 0.52
N THR A 149 19.89 -1.62 1.72
CA THR A 149 19.95 -0.61 2.79
C THR A 149 20.85 0.57 2.42
N ILE A 150 22.07 0.31 1.95
CA ILE A 150 23.04 1.33 1.53
C ILE A 150 22.49 2.12 0.33
N LEU A 151 21.96 1.44 -0.68
CA LEU A 151 21.36 2.09 -1.85
C LEU A 151 20.21 3.02 -1.44
N SER A 152 19.37 2.61 -0.49
CA SER A 152 18.27 3.44 0.02
C SER A 152 18.77 4.72 0.69
N ILE A 153 19.82 4.62 1.50
CA ILE A 153 20.45 5.76 2.16
C ILE A 153 21.06 6.71 1.13
N ILE A 154 21.83 6.18 0.17
CA ILE A 154 22.44 6.96 -0.91
C ILE A 154 21.38 7.69 -1.73
N LEU A 155 20.28 6.99 -2.09
CA LEU A 155 19.18 7.58 -2.84
C LEU A 155 18.54 8.75 -2.08
N LEU A 156 18.26 8.59 -0.79
CA LEU A 156 17.66 9.64 0.04
C LEU A 156 18.60 10.84 0.20
N ILE A 157 19.87 10.61 0.53
CA ILE A 157 20.86 11.69 0.66
C ILE A 157 21.03 12.43 -0.68
N GLY A 158 21.19 11.68 -1.78
CA GLY A 158 21.28 12.26 -3.12
C GLY A 158 20.06 13.11 -3.47
N ALA A 159 18.85 12.63 -3.16
CA ALA A 159 17.62 13.39 -3.39
C ALA A 159 17.55 14.66 -2.53
N THR A 160 18.04 14.64 -1.28
CA THR A 160 18.11 15.86 -0.46
C THR A 160 19.06 16.91 -1.02
N ILE A 161 20.24 16.50 -1.50
CA ILE A 161 21.21 17.40 -2.13
C ILE A 161 20.63 18.01 -3.41
N ILE A 162 20.04 17.17 -4.27
CA ILE A 162 19.40 17.63 -5.51
C ILE A 162 18.26 18.62 -5.19
N SER A 163 17.43 18.30 -4.20
CA SER A 163 16.36 19.20 -3.75
C SER A 163 16.89 20.58 -3.35
N GLU A 164 17.97 20.63 -2.56
CA GLU A 164 18.56 21.88 -2.09
C GLU A 164 19.10 22.74 -3.25
N VAL A 165 19.77 22.10 -4.21
CA VAL A 165 20.25 22.74 -5.44
C VAL A 165 19.10 23.31 -6.27
N ILE A 166 18.01 22.55 -6.46
CA ILE A 166 16.85 22.98 -7.24
C ILE A 166 16.13 24.16 -6.58
N THR A 167 16.02 24.16 -5.25
CA THR A 167 15.36 25.26 -4.50
C THR A 167 16.25 26.49 -4.29
N GLY A 168 17.46 26.50 -4.85
CA GLY A 168 18.36 27.66 -4.82
C GLY A 168 18.85 28.06 -3.43
N GLY A 169 18.85 27.13 -2.46
CA GLY A 169 19.32 27.39 -1.09
C GLY A 169 18.55 28.45 -0.29
N THR A 170 17.43 28.97 -0.82
CA THR A 170 16.63 30.01 -0.13
C THR A 170 15.87 29.38 1.03
N ARG A 171 16.46 29.47 2.23
CA ARG A 171 15.85 29.08 3.52
C ARG A 171 14.74 30.03 3.97
N GLU A 172 14.44 31.05 3.17
CA GLU A 172 13.50 32.11 3.51
C GLU A 172 12.13 31.81 2.94
N ASN A 173 11.39 31.01 3.69
CA ASN A 173 10.00 31.18 4.07
C ASN A 173 9.57 29.89 4.74
N VAL A 174 8.94 30.00 5.91
CA VAL A 174 8.59 28.89 6.81
C VAL A 174 7.63 27.92 6.11
N GLY A 175 8.17 27.02 5.29
CA GLY A 175 7.45 26.04 4.51
C GLY A 175 8.20 24.72 4.57
N PHE A 176 7.71 23.79 5.39
CA PHE A 176 8.10 22.38 5.56
C PHE A 176 9.39 21.92 4.82
N ASN A 177 10.45 21.62 5.58
CA ASN A 177 11.72 21.18 4.99
C ASN A 177 11.69 19.68 4.66
N THR A 178 11.61 19.35 3.37
CA THR A 178 11.59 17.96 2.86
C THR A 178 12.87 17.19 3.21
N ALA A 179 14.01 17.87 3.36
CA ALA A 179 15.27 17.25 3.73
C ALA A 179 15.28 16.75 5.17
N VAL A 180 14.64 17.48 6.10
CA VAL A 180 14.51 17.04 7.51
C VAL A 180 13.76 15.72 7.58
N VAL A 181 12.65 15.58 6.83
CA VAL A 181 11.88 14.33 6.80
C VAL A 181 12.67 13.20 6.17
N ALA A 182 13.39 13.46 5.08
CA ALA A 182 14.26 12.46 4.46
C ALA A 182 15.35 11.98 5.44
N ILE A 183 15.97 12.88 6.21
CA ILE A 183 16.95 12.54 7.26
C ILE A 183 16.31 11.65 8.33
N ILE A 184 15.10 11.96 8.79
CA ILE A 184 14.36 11.12 9.74
C ILE A 184 14.17 9.70 9.17
N ILE A 185 13.81 9.59 7.89
CA ILE A 185 13.62 8.28 7.23
C ILE A 185 14.97 7.53 7.11
N VAL A 186 16.06 8.23 6.80
CA VAL A 186 17.43 7.64 6.81
C VAL A 186 17.79 7.11 8.20
N ILE A 187 17.48 7.86 9.26
CA ILE A 187 17.71 7.42 10.65
C ILE A 187 16.91 6.14 10.95
N ILE A 188 15.63 6.10 10.54
CA ILE A 188 14.77 4.92 10.72
C ILE A 188 15.29 3.70 9.95
N ILE A 189 15.65 3.87 8.68
CA ILE A 189 16.24 2.81 7.84
C ILE A 189 17.54 2.31 8.47
N THR A 190 18.40 3.21 8.94
CA THR A 190 19.67 2.86 9.58
C THR A 190 19.44 2.10 10.88
N PHE A 191 18.53 2.57 11.73
CA PHE A 191 18.16 1.91 12.98
C PHE A 191 17.65 0.48 12.74
N PHE A 192 16.69 0.29 11.84
CA PHE A 192 16.18 -1.04 11.50
C PHE A 192 17.20 -1.89 10.74
N GLY A 193 18.08 -1.29 9.94
CA GLY A 193 19.22 -1.95 9.32
C GLY A 193 20.19 -2.53 10.34
N ILE A 194 20.53 -1.78 11.39
CA ILE A 194 21.35 -2.26 12.50
C ILE A 194 20.66 -3.42 13.22
N ILE A 195 19.36 -3.30 13.53
CA ILE A 195 18.57 -4.39 14.13
C ILE A 195 18.61 -5.64 13.24
N GLY A 196 18.42 -5.48 11.94
CA GLY A 196 18.45 -6.58 10.98
C GLY A 196 19.82 -7.27 10.91
N ALA A 197 20.91 -6.50 10.92
CA ALA A 197 22.27 -7.00 10.94
C ALA A 197 22.58 -7.78 12.23
N LEU A 198 22.16 -7.26 13.39
CA LEU A 198 22.33 -7.93 14.68
C LEU A 198 21.60 -9.28 14.72
N HIS A 199 20.38 -9.34 14.21
CA HIS A 199 19.64 -10.60 14.11
C HIS A 199 20.26 -11.61 13.14
N SER A 200 20.99 -11.15 12.13
CA SER A 200 21.71 -12.05 11.24
C SER A 200 22.79 -12.86 11.97
N ARG A 201 23.38 -12.34 13.05
CA ARG A 201 24.33 -13.10 13.87
C ARG A 201 23.69 -14.32 14.55
N HIS A 202 22.38 -14.30 14.75
CA HIS A 202 21.60 -15.42 15.28
C HIS A 202 20.99 -16.31 14.17
N GLY A 203 21.56 -16.28 12.96
CA GLY A 203 21.10 -17.08 11.82
C GLY A 203 19.84 -16.58 11.12
N ARG A 204 19.32 -15.40 11.51
CA ARG A 204 18.08 -14.80 10.97
C ARG A 204 18.39 -13.60 10.09
N LEU A 205 18.99 -13.84 8.92
CA LEU A 205 19.22 -12.78 7.93
C LEU A 205 17.89 -12.38 7.26
N TYR A 206 17.59 -11.08 7.26
CA TYR A 206 16.34 -10.51 6.72
C TYR A 206 16.58 -9.85 5.34
N ALA A 207 16.85 -10.63 4.30
CA ALA A 207 17.17 -10.06 2.98
C ALA A 207 16.00 -9.24 2.39
N TRP A 208 14.76 -9.57 2.76
CA TRP A 208 13.58 -8.82 2.38
C TRP A 208 13.63 -7.33 2.80
N MET A 209 14.32 -6.99 3.90
CA MET A 209 14.38 -5.61 4.40
C MET A 209 15.09 -4.68 3.43
N GLY A 210 16.13 -5.15 2.73
CA GLY A 210 16.83 -4.32 1.74
C GLY A 210 15.94 -3.92 0.58
N ILE A 211 15.15 -4.87 0.04
CA ILE A 211 14.19 -4.60 -1.04
C ILE A 211 13.08 -3.65 -0.57
N PHE A 212 12.62 -3.85 0.66
CA PHE A 212 11.62 -2.98 1.28
C PHE A 212 12.15 -1.54 1.45
N PHE A 213 13.38 -1.37 1.95
CA PHE A 213 13.99 -0.05 2.11
C PHE A 213 14.21 0.68 0.79
N VAL A 214 14.58 -0.02 -0.28
CA VAL A 214 14.74 0.61 -1.60
C VAL A 214 13.41 1.20 -2.05
N TRP A 215 12.31 0.48 -1.84
CA TRP A 215 10.99 1.02 -2.12
C TRP A 215 10.64 2.22 -1.22
N VAL A 216 10.96 2.16 0.08
CA VAL A 216 10.74 3.28 1.03
C VAL A 216 11.47 4.53 0.54
N ALA A 217 12.71 4.38 0.08
CA ALA A 217 13.49 5.48 -0.48
C ALA A 217 12.83 6.04 -1.75
N ILE A 218 12.45 5.20 -2.71
CA ILE A 218 11.78 5.63 -3.95
C ILE A 218 10.47 6.36 -3.65
N TYR A 219 9.65 5.84 -2.73
CA TYR A 219 8.39 6.48 -2.36
C TYR A 219 8.60 7.82 -1.65
N SER A 220 9.60 7.91 -0.77
CA SER A 220 9.97 9.17 -0.11
C SER A 220 10.43 10.21 -1.13
N ILE A 221 11.26 9.82 -2.11
CA ILE A 221 11.71 10.69 -3.19
C ILE A 221 10.51 11.17 -4.02
N TYR A 222 9.57 10.29 -4.35
CA TYR A 222 8.34 10.66 -5.03
C TYR A 222 7.56 11.74 -4.25
N LEU A 223 7.42 11.58 -2.93
CA LEU A 223 6.74 12.58 -2.09
C LEU A 223 7.52 13.90 -2.00
N MET A 224 8.84 13.85 -1.86
CA MET A 224 9.70 15.04 -1.86
C MET A 224 9.54 15.82 -3.16
N ILE A 225 9.66 15.13 -4.29
CA ILE A 225 9.52 15.72 -5.62
C ILE A 225 8.12 16.33 -5.78
N SER A 226 7.06 15.62 -5.36
CA SER A 226 5.69 16.12 -5.42
C SER A 226 5.51 17.41 -4.61
N ILE A 227 6.06 17.48 -3.38
CA ILE A 227 6.01 18.68 -2.54
C ILE A 227 6.74 19.86 -3.19
N ILE A 228 7.94 19.62 -3.75
CA ILE A 228 8.72 20.66 -4.42
C ILE A 228 7.93 21.21 -5.62
N TYR A 229 7.33 20.33 -6.43
CA TYR A 229 6.54 20.75 -7.58
C TYR A 229 5.29 21.53 -7.19
N SER A 230 4.53 21.07 -6.19
CA SER A 230 3.36 21.81 -5.73
C SER A 230 3.71 23.20 -5.19
N ARG A 231 4.94 23.44 -4.71
CA ARG A 231 5.40 24.80 -4.34
C ARG A 231 5.76 25.64 -5.55
N VAL A 232 6.51 25.06 -6.48
CA VAL A 232 6.98 25.79 -7.66
C VAL A 232 5.80 26.26 -8.51
N ALA A 233 4.72 25.46 -8.61
CA ALA A 233 3.47 25.85 -9.27
C ALA A 233 2.83 27.10 -8.65
N THR A 234 3.00 27.34 -7.35
CA THR A 234 2.42 28.49 -6.64
C THR A 234 3.23 29.78 -6.79
N GLY A 235 4.49 29.68 -7.22
CA GLY A 235 5.40 30.82 -7.41
C GLY A 235 5.33 31.49 -8.78
N GLY A 236 4.45 31.06 -9.67
CA GLY A 236 4.22 31.68 -10.99
C GLY A 236 5.34 31.52 -12.03
N THR A 237 6.44 30.86 -11.69
CA THR A 237 7.61 30.68 -12.57
C THR A 237 8.08 29.22 -12.61
N SER A 238 7.35 28.37 -13.31
CA SER A 238 7.93 27.40 -14.26
C SER A 238 6.88 26.42 -14.78
N THR A 239 6.90 26.23 -16.08
CA THR A 239 6.36 25.03 -16.72
C THR A 239 7.16 23.84 -16.22
N THR A 240 6.53 22.94 -15.48
CA THR A 240 7.11 21.65 -15.13
C THR A 240 7.55 20.93 -16.41
N SER A 241 8.73 20.30 -16.38
CA SER A 241 9.13 19.50 -17.54
C SER A 241 8.15 18.34 -17.71
N ILE A 242 7.53 18.25 -18.89
CA ILE A 242 6.57 17.20 -19.26
C ILE A 242 7.06 15.79 -18.84
N PRO A 243 8.35 15.43 -19.00
CA PRO A 243 8.85 14.11 -18.57
C PRO A 243 8.64 13.84 -17.07
N VAL A 244 8.83 14.84 -16.21
CA VAL A 244 8.69 14.63 -14.76
C VAL A 244 7.21 14.53 -14.36
N GLN A 245 6.33 15.32 -14.99
CA GLN A 245 4.88 15.18 -14.79
C GLN A 245 4.39 13.79 -15.21
N ILE A 246 4.84 13.27 -16.36
CA ILE A 246 4.53 11.90 -16.80
C ILE A 246 5.04 10.87 -15.80
N LEU A 247 6.26 11.02 -15.28
CA LEU A 247 6.84 10.10 -14.30
C LEU A 247 6.04 10.07 -12.99
N LEU A 248 5.67 11.24 -12.46
CA LEU A 248 4.83 11.36 -11.26
C LEU A 248 3.45 10.74 -11.48
N TYR A 249 2.82 11.02 -12.63
CA TYR A 249 1.55 10.42 -13.02
C TYR A 249 1.61 8.89 -13.08
N LEU A 250 2.63 8.32 -13.75
CA LEU A 250 2.80 6.87 -13.86
C LEU A 250 3.02 6.23 -12.49
N PHE A 251 3.75 6.90 -11.59
CA PHE A 251 3.98 6.42 -10.24
C PHE A 251 2.71 6.46 -9.39
N SER A 252 1.94 7.56 -9.44
CA SER A 252 0.62 7.65 -8.79
C SER A 252 -0.34 6.59 -9.31
N LEU A 253 -0.39 6.38 -10.63
CA LEU A 253 -1.19 5.33 -11.25
C LEU A 253 -0.77 3.94 -10.76
N PHE A 254 0.53 3.69 -10.66
CA PHE A 254 1.06 2.45 -10.09
C PHE A 254 0.58 2.24 -8.64
N LEU A 255 0.66 3.25 -7.78
CA LEU A 255 0.18 3.19 -6.39
C LEU A 255 -1.31 2.87 -6.32
N LEU A 256 -2.12 3.57 -7.11
CA LEU A 256 -3.56 3.40 -7.18
C LEU A 256 -3.93 1.97 -7.61
N LEU A 257 -3.40 1.53 -8.77
CA LEU A 257 -3.70 0.21 -9.33
C LEU A 257 -3.20 -0.93 -8.43
N ASN A 258 -2.03 -0.77 -7.81
CA ASN A 258 -1.50 -1.76 -6.87
C ASN A 258 -2.38 -1.87 -5.62
N THR A 259 -2.89 -0.74 -5.11
CA THR A 259 -3.80 -0.70 -3.96
C THR A 259 -5.13 -1.36 -4.28
N ILE A 260 -5.75 -1.01 -5.41
CA ILE A 260 -7.00 -1.62 -5.89
C ILE A 260 -6.82 -3.14 -6.07
N GLY A 261 -5.76 -3.57 -6.75
CA GLY A 261 -5.46 -4.99 -6.95
C GLY A 261 -5.11 -5.74 -5.66
N GLY A 262 -4.59 -5.04 -4.65
CA GLY A 262 -4.36 -5.57 -3.31
C GLY A 262 -5.66 -5.84 -2.55
N LEU A 263 -6.67 -5.00 -2.73
CA LEU A 263 -7.97 -5.09 -2.08
C LEU A 263 -8.92 -6.10 -2.72
N ILE A 264 -8.85 -6.33 -4.03
CA ILE A 264 -9.78 -7.23 -4.74
C ILE A 264 -9.47 -8.73 -4.50
N ALA A 265 -8.28 -9.06 -4.01
CA ALA A 265 -7.85 -10.45 -3.78
C ALA A 265 -8.33 -11.01 -2.43
N GLU A 266 -7.95 -12.28 -2.11
CA GLU A 266 -8.19 -12.99 -0.83
C GLU A 266 -7.97 -12.14 0.44
N LYS A 267 -7.16 -11.08 0.35
CA LYS A 267 -6.92 -10.12 1.44
C LYS A 267 -8.17 -9.36 1.86
N ALA A 268 -9.13 -9.12 0.96
CA ALA A 268 -10.44 -8.55 1.29
C ALA A 268 -11.25 -9.48 2.20
N GLU A 269 -11.16 -10.79 2.01
CA GLU A 269 -11.85 -11.77 2.85
C GLU A 269 -11.21 -11.87 4.23
N VAL A 270 -9.87 -11.81 4.30
CA VAL A 270 -9.14 -11.72 5.56
C VAL A 270 -9.45 -10.42 6.31
N LEU A 271 -9.60 -9.29 5.60
CA LEU A 271 -10.05 -8.03 6.20
C LEU A 271 -11.49 -8.13 6.71
N LYS A 272 -12.40 -8.74 5.94
CA LYS A 272 -13.79 -9.00 6.34
C LYS A 272 -13.86 -9.84 7.62
N ALA A 273 -13.05 -10.89 7.72
CA ALA A 273 -12.98 -11.74 8.90
C ALA A 273 -12.54 -11.00 10.17
N LYS A 274 -11.69 -9.97 10.03
CA LYS A 274 -11.17 -9.20 11.17
C LYS A 274 -11.97 -7.95 11.52
N LEU A 275 -12.53 -7.25 10.53
CA LEU A 275 -13.16 -5.94 10.75
C LEU A 275 -14.65 -6.02 11.07
N ARG A 276 -15.32 -7.17 10.84
CA ARG A 276 -16.72 -7.57 11.16
C ARG A 276 -17.87 -6.61 10.76
N ILE A 277 -17.62 -5.31 10.66
CA ILE A 277 -18.53 -4.19 10.42
C ILE A 277 -18.51 -3.79 8.93
N PHE A 278 -17.36 -3.88 8.27
CA PHE A 278 -17.21 -3.46 6.86
C PHE A 278 -17.04 -4.66 5.92
N SER A 279 -17.84 -4.70 4.86
CA SER A 279 -17.64 -5.67 3.78
C SER A 279 -16.46 -5.25 2.89
N SER A 280 -15.85 -6.20 2.20
CA SER A 280 -14.79 -5.92 1.20
C SER A 280 -15.24 -4.91 0.14
N ASP A 281 -16.52 -4.98 -0.22
CA ASP A 281 -17.19 -4.13 -1.21
C ASP A 281 -17.27 -2.68 -0.72
N THR A 282 -17.57 -2.51 0.57
CA THR A 282 -17.60 -1.20 1.23
C THR A 282 -16.22 -0.56 1.23
N ILE A 283 -15.18 -1.34 1.54
CA ILE A 283 -13.78 -0.85 1.57
C ILE A 283 -13.32 -0.45 0.16
N LEU A 284 -13.68 -1.22 -0.87
CA LEU A 284 -13.31 -0.91 -2.24
C LEU A 284 -14.00 0.38 -2.74
N ILE A 285 -15.27 0.58 -2.41
CA ILE A 285 -15.99 1.81 -2.78
C ILE A 285 -15.47 2.99 -1.99
N TRP A 286 -15.22 2.78 -0.70
CA TRP A 286 -14.58 3.79 0.14
C TRP A 286 -13.23 4.20 -0.46
N LEU A 287 -12.42 3.26 -0.95
CA LEU A 287 -11.18 3.60 -1.64
C LEU A 287 -11.44 4.43 -2.89
N ILE A 288 -12.36 4.01 -3.77
CA ILE A 288 -12.66 4.76 -5.01
C ILE A 288 -13.15 6.18 -4.68
N PHE A 289 -14.06 6.31 -3.71
CA PHE A 289 -14.52 7.59 -3.18
C PHE A 289 -13.37 8.42 -2.59
N SER A 290 -12.46 7.77 -1.85
CA SER A 290 -11.30 8.40 -1.23
C SER A 290 -10.29 8.94 -2.22
N VAL A 291 -10.00 8.19 -3.28
CA VAL A 291 -9.15 8.64 -4.38
C VAL A 291 -9.81 9.81 -5.10
N ALA A 292 -11.10 9.66 -5.43
CA ALA A 292 -11.83 10.70 -6.14
C ALA A 292 -11.91 12.00 -5.34
N SER A 293 -12.17 11.92 -4.04
CA SER A 293 -12.17 13.06 -3.13
C SER A 293 -10.79 13.69 -2.99
N PHE A 294 -9.73 12.87 -2.92
CA PHE A 294 -8.35 13.34 -2.81
C PHE A 294 -7.88 14.14 -4.04
N GLU A 295 -8.26 13.71 -5.24
CA GLU A 295 -7.91 14.41 -6.48
C GLU A 295 -8.82 15.60 -6.73
N PHE A 296 -10.11 15.47 -6.44
CA PHE A 296 -11.04 16.60 -6.51
C PHE A 296 -10.72 17.68 -5.48
N GLY A 297 -10.19 17.34 -4.31
CA GLY A 297 -9.75 18.35 -3.33
C GLY A 297 -8.55 19.16 -3.81
N ALA A 298 -7.58 18.51 -4.45
CA ALA A 298 -6.37 19.17 -4.92
C ALA A 298 -6.64 20.04 -6.14
N TYR A 299 -7.25 19.45 -7.17
CA TYR A 299 -7.50 20.17 -8.41
C TYR A 299 -8.80 20.95 -8.31
N GLY A 300 -9.86 20.36 -7.77
CA GLY A 300 -11.23 20.89 -7.81
C GLY A 300 -11.61 21.94 -6.75
N ILE A 301 -10.72 22.31 -5.83
CA ILE A 301 -10.96 23.45 -4.91
C ILE A 301 -9.97 24.59 -5.17
N GLN A 302 -8.93 24.33 -5.99
CA GLN A 302 -8.01 25.32 -6.56
C GLN A 302 -7.32 26.24 -5.56
N THR A 303 -7.11 25.78 -4.32
CA THR A 303 -6.25 26.47 -3.36
C THR A 303 -4.90 25.77 -3.28
N ALA A 304 -3.86 26.49 -3.70
CA ALA A 304 -2.44 26.15 -3.58
C ALA A 304 -2.07 25.48 -2.23
N GLU A 305 -2.68 25.96 -1.16
CA GLU A 305 -2.45 25.49 0.21
C GLU A 305 -2.96 24.06 0.44
N ILE A 306 -4.08 23.65 -0.18
CA ILE A 306 -4.64 22.31 -0.03
C ILE A 306 -3.76 21.27 -0.72
N GLU A 307 -3.24 21.57 -1.92
CA GLU A 307 -2.37 20.64 -2.64
C GLU A 307 -1.05 20.41 -1.89
N LEU A 308 -0.43 21.50 -1.39
CA LEU A 308 0.79 21.42 -0.59
C LEU A 308 0.54 20.68 0.74
N PHE A 309 -0.53 21.00 1.44
CA PHE A 309 -0.92 20.36 2.70
C PHE A 309 -1.08 18.85 2.53
N ARG A 310 -1.69 18.42 1.43
CA ARG A 310 -1.94 17.01 1.11
C ARG A 310 -0.64 16.19 1.08
N TYR A 311 0.35 16.61 0.29
CA TYR A 311 1.61 15.87 0.18
C TYR A 311 2.44 15.94 1.47
N ILE A 312 2.40 17.06 2.19
CA ILE A 312 3.03 17.19 3.51
C ILE A 312 2.43 16.18 4.50
N VAL A 313 1.11 16.12 4.60
CA VAL A 313 0.40 15.19 5.48
C VAL A 313 0.71 13.74 5.09
N VAL A 314 0.73 13.40 3.79
CA VAL A 314 1.15 12.08 3.32
C VAL A 314 2.55 11.75 3.83
N TYR A 315 3.49 12.68 3.69
CA TYR A 315 4.89 12.44 4.01
C TYR A 315 5.15 12.34 5.51
N VAL A 316 4.42 13.10 6.32
CA VAL A 316 4.45 12.98 7.79
C VAL A 316 3.83 11.66 8.25
N LEU A 317 2.66 11.27 7.72
CA LEU A 317 2.00 10.01 8.05
C LEU A 317 2.78 8.78 7.59
N PHE A 318 3.60 8.93 6.55
CA PHE A 318 4.48 7.86 6.06
C PHE A 318 5.47 7.38 7.12
N ILE A 319 5.98 8.28 7.98
CA ILE A 319 6.99 7.96 9.01
C ILE A 319 6.48 6.93 10.05
N PRO A 320 5.36 7.15 10.77
CA PRO A 320 4.86 6.15 11.71
C PRO A 320 4.43 4.86 11.01
N LEU A 321 3.85 4.95 9.80
CA LEU A 321 3.48 3.76 9.03
C LEU A 321 4.69 2.91 8.64
N LEU A 322 5.81 3.55 8.27
CA LEU A 322 7.07 2.87 7.98
C LEU A 322 7.56 2.07 9.20
N ILE A 323 7.54 2.69 10.38
CA ILE A 323 7.93 2.04 11.64
C ILE A 323 7.04 0.83 11.91
N ILE A 324 5.71 1.01 11.85
CA ILE A 324 4.72 -0.06 12.10
C ILE A 324 4.91 -1.21 11.13
N MET A 325 5.04 -0.92 9.83
CA MET A 325 5.17 -1.94 8.78
C MET A 325 6.51 -2.68 8.83
N THR A 326 7.60 -1.98 9.15
CA THR A 326 8.91 -2.63 9.32
C THR A 326 8.89 -3.57 10.52
N TYR A 327 8.35 -3.12 11.65
CA TYR A 327 8.17 -3.95 12.85
C TYR A 327 7.28 -5.17 12.58
N TYR A 328 6.14 -4.97 11.91
CA TYR A 328 5.25 -6.04 11.48
C TYR A 328 5.99 -7.08 10.61
N GLY A 329 6.79 -6.60 9.65
CA GLY A 329 7.58 -7.45 8.77
C GLY A 329 8.60 -8.30 9.52
N ILE A 330 9.33 -7.72 10.47
CA ILE A 330 10.30 -8.42 11.32
C ILE A 330 9.60 -9.52 12.13
N ARG A 331 8.48 -9.17 12.81
CA ARG A 331 7.73 -10.12 13.65
C ARG A 331 7.21 -11.31 12.84
N ASN A 332 6.63 -11.06 11.67
CA ASN A 332 6.09 -12.13 10.84
C ASN A 332 7.18 -12.97 10.18
N TYR A 333 8.30 -12.35 9.79
CA TYR A 333 9.41 -13.08 9.20
C TYR A 333 10.05 -14.06 10.20
N SER A 334 10.03 -13.74 11.50
CA SER A 334 10.48 -14.67 12.55
C SER A 334 9.77 -16.04 12.46
N LYS A 335 8.47 -16.07 12.14
CA LYS A 335 7.73 -17.32 11.93
C LYS A 335 8.24 -18.10 10.72
N ILE A 336 8.43 -17.41 9.59
CA ILE A 336 8.96 -17.98 8.34
C ILE A 336 10.37 -18.54 8.57
N SER A 337 11.21 -17.83 9.34
CA SER A 337 12.55 -18.30 9.66
C SER A 337 12.56 -19.59 10.47
N LYS A 338 11.63 -19.74 11.43
CA LYS A 338 11.48 -20.98 12.23
C LYS A 338 11.03 -22.16 11.37
N GLU A 339 10.08 -21.95 10.46
CA GLU A 339 9.63 -22.98 9.53
C GLU A 339 10.80 -23.48 8.66
N ARG A 340 11.67 -22.58 8.20
CA ARG A 340 12.86 -22.96 7.41
C ARG A 340 13.89 -23.75 8.21
N SER A 341 14.12 -23.42 9.49
CA SER A 341 15.04 -24.20 10.33
C SER A 341 14.53 -25.61 10.55
N ILE A 342 13.22 -25.80 10.77
CA ILE A 342 12.61 -27.12 10.93
C ILE A 342 12.73 -27.93 9.64
N LEU A 343 12.46 -27.31 8.48
CA LEU A 343 12.63 -27.95 7.17
C LEU A 343 14.06 -28.40 6.88
N ASN A 344 15.07 -27.66 7.34
CA ASN A 344 16.46 -28.09 7.17
C ASN A 344 16.80 -29.25 8.11
N LEU A 345 16.36 -29.19 9.37
CA LEU A 345 16.53 -30.28 10.33
C LEU A 345 15.86 -31.57 9.84
N GLU A 346 14.67 -31.48 9.25
CA GLU A 346 13.99 -32.64 8.63
C GLU A 346 14.81 -33.19 7.45
N LYS A 347 15.38 -32.33 6.60
CA LYS A 347 16.23 -32.77 5.49
C LYS A 347 17.54 -33.41 5.94
N GLU A 348 18.18 -32.87 6.98
CA GLU A 348 19.38 -33.45 7.58
C GLU A 348 19.06 -34.79 8.24
N ALA A 349 18.01 -34.86 9.05
CA ALA A 349 17.58 -36.10 9.69
C ALA A 349 17.20 -37.20 8.67
N LYS A 350 16.58 -36.84 7.53
CA LYS A 350 16.33 -37.78 6.41
C LYS A 350 17.62 -38.23 5.72
N ARG A 351 18.61 -37.35 5.58
CA ARG A 351 19.92 -37.70 4.98
C ARG A 351 20.76 -38.60 5.89
N GLU A 352 20.67 -38.37 7.19
CA GLU A 352 21.37 -39.15 8.21
C GLU A 352 20.63 -40.46 8.55
N GLY A 353 19.45 -40.68 7.98
CA GLY A 353 18.64 -41.89 8.22
C GLY A 353 18.00 -41.93 9.61
N VAL A 354 17.96 -40.81 10.32
CA VAL A 354 17.34 -40.68 11.65
C VAL A 354 15.82 -40.77 11.59
N ILE A 355 15.24 -40.34 10.45
CA ILE A 355 13.81 -40.46 10.15
C ILE A 355 13.64 -41.00 8.73
N GLU A 356 12.57 -41.77 8.53
CA GLU A 356 12.26 -42.34 7.22
C GLU A 356 11.86 -41.23 6.21
N ALA A 357 12.04 -41.50 4.92
CA ALA A 357 11.69 -40.55 3.86
C ALA A 357 10.22 -40.08 3.93
N THR A 358 9.34 -40.98 4.39
CA THR A 358 7.89 -40.83 4.57
C THR A 358 7.47 -40.20 5.89
N GLN A 359 8.41 -39.80 6.76
CA GLN A 359 8.09 -39.20 8.05
C GLN A 359 8.20 -37.67 8.00
N LYS A 360 7.33 -36.98 8.76
CA LYS A 360 7.28 -35.52 8.92
C LYS A 360 7.54 -35.14 10.38
N ILE A 361 8.24 -34.03 10.61
CA ILE A 361 8.43 -33.48 11.96
C ILE A 361 7.34 -32.44 12.25
N CYS A 362 6.67 -32.61 13.37
CA CYS A 362 5.62 -31.72 13.87
C CYS A 362 6.20 -30.36 14.25
N ARG A 363 5.67 -29.30 13.62
CA ARG A 363 6.21 -27.94 13.71
C ARG A 363 6.03 -27.27 15.09
N GLU A 364 5.07 -27.77 15.87
CA GLU A 364 4.71 -27.22 17.19
C GLU A 364 5.45 -27.90 18.35
N CYS A 365 5.59 -29.24 18.31
CA CYS A 365 6.17 -30.00 19.43
C CYS A 365 7.39 -30.86 19.08
N GLY A 366 7.84 -30.87 17.82
CA GLY A 366 9.02 -31.61 17.37
C GLY A 366 8.84 -33.13 17.26
N ALA A 367 7.63 -33.67 17.47
CA ALA A 367 7.35 -35.10 17.31
C ALA A 367 7.49 -35.57 15.86
N VAL A 368 7.98 -36.78 15.64
CA VAL A 368 8.02 -37.44 14.33
C VAL A 368 6.67 -38.10 14.06
N ASN A 369 6.10 -37.92 12.88
CA ASN A 369 4.79 -38.43 12.46
C ASN A 369 4.89 -39.03 11.05
N ASN A 370 3.96 -39.92 10.70
CA ASN A 370 3.87 -40.45 9.33
C ASN A 370 3.30 -39.42 8.35
N GLU A 371 3.69 -39.48 7.07
CA GLU A 371 3.21 -38.59 6.00
C GLU A 371 1.69 -38.60 5.80
N THR A 372 1.04 -39.72 6.14
CA THR A 372 -0.42 -39.89 6.06
C THR A 372 -1.17 -39.10 7.12
N ASN A 373 -0.49 -38.65 8.18
CA ASN A 373 -1.13 -37.93 9.27
C ASN A 373 -1.24 -36.45 8.89
N ASN A 374 -2.48 -35.96 8.85
CA ASN A 374 -2.77 -34.54 8.68
C ASN A 374 -2.60 -33.75 9.99
N TYR A 375 -2.50 -34.44 11.13
CA TYR A 375 -2.38 -33.85 12.46
C TYR A 375 -1.34 -34.59 13.28
N CYS A 376 -0.67 -33.84 14.14
CA CYS A 376 0.43 -34.30 14.97
C CYS A 376 -0.09 -35.20 16.09
N ASP A 377 0.39 -36.43 16.16
CA ASP A 377 -0.08 -37.46 17.11
C ASP A 377 0.14 -37.06 18.57
N LYS A 378 1.09 -36.15 18.82
CA LYS A 378 1.46 -35.70 20.17
C LYS A 378 0.75 -34.43 20.62
N CYS A 379 0.45 -33.48 19.73
CA CYS A 379 -0.12 -32.18 20.13
C CYS A 379 -1.34 -31.73 19.32
N GLY A 380 -1.83 -32.55 18.38
CA GLY A 380 -3.00 -32.25 17.55
C GLY A 380 -2.81 -31.13 16.53
N ALA A 381 -1.61 -30.55 16.41
CA ALA A 381 -1.33 -29.51 15.42
C ALA A 381 -1.34 -30.05 13.99
N GLN A 382 -1.87 -29.28 13.04
CA GLN A 382 -1.92 -29.71 11.64
C GLN A 382 -0.51 -29.87 11.02
N LEU A 383 -0.24 -31.03 10.43
CA LEU A 383 1.01 -31.42 9.78
C LEU A 383 0.98 -31.06 8.28
N ASN A 384 1.13 -29.78 7.96
CA ASN A 384 1.31 -29.37 6.56
C ASN A 384 2.73 -29.69 6.06
#